data_AF-A0A9N8E377-F1
#
_entry.id   AF-A0A9N8E377-F1
#
_cell.length_a   1.000
_cell.length_b   1.000
_cell.length_c   1.000
_cell.angle_alpha   90.00
_cell.angle_beta   90.00
_cell.angle_gamma   90.00
#
_symmetry.space_group_name_H-M   'P 1'
#
loop_
_entity.id
_entity.type
_entity.pdbx_description
1 polymer ?
#
loop_
_entity_poly.entity_id
_entity_poly.type
_entity_poly.pdbx_seq_one_letter_code
_entity_poly.pdbx_strand_id
1 'polypeptide(L)'
;MTATTPPVISLSSPTAVSEIASACSTWGGFVLVHHGLDSALLDQVLTLGHQFFDLPLEIKEKYNLQLHGAKWRGYMPYGGERSCGGQQEDAKEGLYLGDEHPSDHPQLGLPTFGSNVFPNEEIPAMKDVYVEYHKQMKELGNRMMRVLATGLELPEDTIEQNVTQYDPVILPRAFSYKPQQAEQEGQQWGIGEHSDYGLWTMILTNAPGLEFQHPESKQWCAVPFVPHGIIMNVGDVLDRLTGGKFISPFHRARNLSSTEQRLSLPFFYDPSWTAKMTALPLPDTQNDTQQRVQERWAKTKIRCQFDGSVEYSEFLAKKVANVFPDLIPEAHWKHLQSTSEPSTRHVLVVETPDASIAGKVRERVIQFYHDHQGHIKESHGMKHIRRVYEHATKAVHAHVPPLSSQQSMLVLVAALLHDVDDTKYFPSHTNYEHARQIMSHVEGLQEQQQQDAVVELISYVSCSQNKNRVPPAVAANNAYWKLIPRYADRLEAVGRIGVVRCYQYNCEKGQLLSSENTPCPQTEEDVWKLATPRRFEAYNGDSDDMISHYYDKLLHVARPPPNVVRNSYLEKRALASSKELVEVCLRYGRTGVVDEAYIRSLAY
;
A
#
# COMPACT_ATOMS: atom_id res chain seq x y z
N MET A 1 24.39 -35.48 -20.49
CA MET A 1 23.28 -34.70 -21.04
C MET A 1 22.87 -33.72 -19.96
N THR A 2 23.09 -32.43 -20.15
CA THR A 2 22.62 -31.43 -19.19
C THR A 2 21.09 -31.46 -19.18
N ALA A 3 20.48 -31.60 -18.00
CA ALA A 3 19.02 -31.60 -17.89
C ALA A 3 18.46 -30.33 -18.54
N THR A 4 17.38 -30.46 -19.30
CA THR A 4 16.74 -29.34 -20.01
C THR A 4 15.69 -28.62 -19.15
N THR A 5 15.39 -29.16 -17.97
CA THR A 5 14.40 -28.64 -17.01
C THR A 5 14.89 -28.81 -15.57
N PRO A 6 14.42 -27.98 -14.62
CA PRO A 6 14.66 -28.18 -13.19
C PRO A 6 14.22 -29.59 -12.72
N PRO A 7 14.92 -30.19 -11.74
CA PRO A 7 14.61 -31.54 -11.29
C PRO A 7 13.34 -31.61 -10.44
N VAL A 8 12.68 -32.76 -10.46
CA VAL A 8 11.63 -33.13 -9.50
C VAL A 8 12.27 -34.02 -8.44
N ILE A 9 12.20 -33.62 -7.17
CA ILE A 9 12.88 -34.27 -6.06
C ILE A 9 11.86 -34.72 -5.01
N SER A 10 12.00 -35.97 -4.57
CA SER A 10 11.17 -36.54 -3.51
C SER A 10 11.80 -36.29 -2.14
N LEU A 11 11.11 -35.62 -1.23
CA LEU A 11 11.63 -35.39 0.13
C LEU A 11 11.80 -36.71 0.92
N SER A 12 11.07 -37.75 0.56
CA SER A 12 11.20 -39.10 1.15
C SER A 12 12.37 -39.91 0.60
N SER A 13 13.12 -39.40 -0.39
CA SER A 13 14.29 -40.09 -0.94
C SER A 13 15.45 -40.11 0.07
N PRO A 14 16.20 -41.23 0.21
CA PRO A 14 17.40 -41.26 1.05
C PRO A 14 18.50 -40.31 0.56
N THR A 15 18.47 -39.90 -0.71
CA THR A 15 19.41 -38.95 -1.33
C THR A 15 18.85 -37.52 -1.42
N ALA A 16 17.68 -37.25 -0.83
CA ALA A 16 16.99 -35.96 -0.96
C ALA A 16 17.89 -34.77 -0.60
N VAL A 17 18.65 -34.85 0.49
CA VAL A 17 19.56 -33.78 0.94
C VAL A 17 20.58 -33.43 -0.16
N SER A 18 21.25 -34.43 -0.73
CA SER A 18 22.25 -34.22 -1.79
C SER A 18 21.62 -33.72 -3.10
N GLU A 19 20.44 -34.23 -3.45
CA GLU A 19 19.72 -33.81 -4.66
C GLU A 19 19.25 -32.35 -4.54
N ILE A 20 18.72 -31.96 -3.39
CA ILE A 20 18.28 -30.59 -3.10
C ILE A 20 19.47 -29.64 -3.13
N ALA A 21 20.57 -29.98 -2.44
CA ALA A 21 21.78 -29.17 -2.46
C ALA A 21 22.33 -29.00 -3.88
N SER A 22 22.38 -30.08 -4.66
CA SER A 22 22.78 -30.04 -6.07
C SER A 22 21.85 -29.14 -6.89
N ALA A 23 20.53 -29.27 -6.74
CA ALA A 23 19.58 -28.46 -7.49
C ALA A 23 19.68 -26.97 -7.14
N CYS A 24 19.85 -26.63 -5.86
CA CYS A 24 20.11 -25.25 -5.42
C CYS A 24 21.40 -24.69 -6.01
N SER A 25 22.44 -25.51 -6.17
CA SER A 25 23.74 -25.09 -6.73
C SER A 25 23.78 -25.06 -8.26
N THR A 26 22.99 -25.86 -8.98
CA THR A 26 23.06 -25.92 -10.45
C THR A 26 21.92 -25.18 -11.14
N TRP A 27 20.72 -25.23 -10.55
CA TRP A 27 19.51 -24.62 -11.10
C TRP A 27 19.07 -23.40 -10.31
N GLY A 28 19.28 -23.41 -8.99
CA GLY A 28 18.66 -22.45 -8.08
C GLY A 28 17.20 -22.78 -7.74
N GLY A 29 16.67 -23.89 -8.25
CA GLY A 29 15.30 -24.32 -7.98
C GLY A 29 14.98 -25.73 -8.47
N PHE A 30 13.87 -26.27 -7.99
CA PHE A 30 13.41 -27.65 -8.22
C PHE A 30 11.91 -27.77 -7.89
N VAL A 31 11.30 -28.92 -8.19
CA VAL A 31 9.94 -29.25 -7.74
C VAL A 31 10.04 -30.29 -6.64
N LEU A 32 9.48 -30.01 -5.47
CA LEU A 32 9.46 -30.92 -4.33
C LEU A 32 8.16 -31.73 -4.34
N VAL A 33 8.28 -33.05 -4.19
CA VAL A 33 7.15 -33.99 -4.05
C VAL A 33 7.32 -34.82 -2.78
N HIS A 34 6.23 -35.47 -2.35
CA HIS A 34 6.21 -36.25 -1.10
C HIS A 34 6.70 -35.47 0.13
N HIS A 35 6.41 -34.17 0.18
CA HIS A 35 6.78 -33.24 1.26
C HIS A 35 5.95 -33.44 2.55
N GLY A 36 4.84 -34.17 2.47
CA GLY A 36 3.97 -34.50 3.60
C GLY A 36 2.87 -33.48 3.90
N LEU A 37 2.56 -32.56 2.97
CA LEU A 37 1.37 -31.71 3.07
C LEU A 37 0.14 -32.50 2.63
N ASP A 38 -1.02 -32.24 3.24
CA ASP A 38 -2.29 -32.89 2.87
C ASP A 38 -2.78 -32.37 1.51
N SER A 39 -2.91 -33.27 0.53
CA SER A 39 -3.43 -32.93 -0.80
C SER A 39 -4.83 -32.31 -0.75
N ALA A 40 -5.68 -32.73 0.20
CA ALA A 40 -7.02 -32.16 0.33
C ALA A 40 -6.97 -30.68 0.76
N LEU A 41 -6.02 -30.31 1.62
CA LEU A 41 -5.79 -28.92 2.01
C LEU A 41 -5.26 -28.10 0.82
N LEU A 42 -4.35 -28.66 0.03
CA LEU A 42 -3.81 -28.02 -1.17
C LEU A 42 -4.92 -27.77 -2.23
N ASP A 43 -5.82 -28.73 -2.41
CA ASP A 43 -6.97 -28.57 -3.32
C ASP A 43 -7.96 -27.52 -2.79
N GLN A 44 -8.21 -27.50 -1.47
CA GLN A 44 -9.09 -26.52 -0.85
C GLN A 44 -8.55 -25.09 -0.99
N VAL A 45 -7.25 -24.85 -0.70
CA VAL A 45 -6.69 -23.50 -0.81
C VAL A 45 -6.72 -23.00 -2.26
N LEU A 46 -6.47 -23.87 -3.25
CA LEU A 46 -6.60 -23.51 -4.67
C LEU A 46 -8.06 -23.21 -5.04
N THR A 47 -9.01 -24.01 -4.54
CA THR A 47 -10.46 -23.80 -4.79
C THR A 47 -10.93 -22.47 -4.22
N LEU A 48 -10.58 -22.15 -2.96
CA LEU A 48 -10.96 -20.90 -2.33
C LEU A 48 -10.26 -19.69 -2.96
N GLY A 49 -9.03 -19.86 -3.46
CA GLY A 49 -8.35 -18.86 -4.25
C GLY A 49 -9.11 -18.52 -5.54
N HIS A 50 -9.57 -19.52 -6.29
CA HIS A 50 -10.43 -19.31 -7.46
C HIS A 50 -11.74 -18.62 -7.10
N GLN A 51 -12.43 -19.09 -6.06
CA GLN A 51 -13.67 -18.46 -5.58
C GLN A 51 -13.47 -16.98 -5.26
N PHE A 52 -12.34 -16.62 -4.62
CA PHE A 52 -12.03 -15.23 -4.34
C PHE A 52 -11.83 -14.42 -5.61
N PHE A 53 -11.04 -14.90 -6.57
CA PHE A 53 -10.75 -14.15 -7.79
C PHE A 53 -11.95 -14.06 -8.75
N ASP A 54 -12.90 -15.00 -8.64
CA ASP A 54 -14.19 -14.98 -9.35
C ASP A 54 -15.22 -14.02 -8.73
N LEU A 55 -14.97 -13.46 -7.54
CA LEU A 55 -15.85 -12.43 -6.97
C LEU A 55 -15.87 -11.18 -7.86
N PRO A 56 -17.01 -10.43 -7.89
CA PRO A 56 -17.07 -9.14 -8.55
C PRO A 56 -15.97 -8.19 -8.06
N LEU A 57 -15.42 -7.38 -8.96
CA LEU A 57 -14.35 -6.43 -8.63
C LEU A 57 -14.76 -5.50 -7.47
N GLU A 58 -16.00 -5.06 -7.44
CA GLU A 58 -16.55 -4.18 -6.41
C GLU A 58 -16.49 -4.81 -5.01
N ILE A 59 -16.57 -6.14 -4.93
CA ILE A 59 -16.41 -6.89 -3.69
C ILE A 59 -14.94 -7.00 -3.32
N LYS A 60 -14.08 -7.39 -4.27
CA LYS A 60 -12.63 -7.53 -4.04
C LYS A 60 -11.98 -6.21 -3.60
N GLU A 61 -12.42 -5.08 -4.16
CA GLU A 61 -11.94 -3.74 -3.79
C GLU A 61 -12.25 -3.33 -2.33
N LYS A 62 -13.22 -3.96 -1.66
CA LYS A 62 -13.44 -3.75 -0.21
C LYS A 62 -12.23 -4.19 0.62
N TYR A 63 -11.45 -5.12 0.10
CA TYR A 63 -10.28 -5.71 0.74
C TYR A 63 -8.98 -5.16 0.18
N ASN A 64 -9.02 -4.03 -0.54
CA ASN A 64 -7.85 -3.48 -1.21
C ASN A 64 -6.69 -3.26 -0.22
N LEU A 65 -5.54 -3.79 -0.59
CA LEU A 65 -4.22 -3.58 0.00
C LEU A 65 -4.01 -2.17 0.60
N GLN A 66 -4.38 -1.13 -0.15
CA GLN A 66 -4.16 0.27 0.20
C GLN A 66 -4.95 0.71 1.44
N LEU A 67 -5.98 -0.05 1.84
CA LEU A 67 -6.81 0.22 3.01
C LEU A 67 -6.16 -0.24 4.33
N HIS A 68 -5.11 -1.06 4.27
CA HIS A 68 -4.59 -1.80 5.43
C HIS A 68 -3.17 -1.39 5.84
N GLY A 69 -2.65 -0.32 5.23
CA GLY A 69 -1.43 0.38 5.66
C GLY A 69 -0.23 -0.55 5.83
N ALA A 70 0.45 -0.41 6.98
CA ALA A 70 1.73 -1.04 7.23
C ALA A 70 1.72 -2.58 7.37
N LYS A 71 0.53 -3.20 7.41
CA LYS A 71 0.42 -4.67 7.52
C LYS A 71 0.72 -5.39 6.21
N TRP A 72 0.63 -4.67 5.08
CA TRP A 72 0.80 -5.21 3.73
C TRP A 72 -0.11 -6.42 3.44
N ARG A 73 -1.39 -6.31 3.82
CA ARG A 73 -2.41 -7.35 3.63
C ARG A 73 -3.55 -6.83 2.75
N GLY A 74 -4.10 -7.68 1.90
CA GLY A 74 -5.30 -7.38 1.10
C GLY A 74 -5.12 -7.58 -0.41
N TYR A 75 -6.17 -7.24 -1.14
CA TYR A 75 -6.31 -7.40 -2.57
C TYR A 75 -5.52 -6.36 -3.37
N MET A 76 -4.84 -6.80 -4.42
CA MET A 76 -4.18 -6.00 -5.44
C MET A 76 -4.93 -6.19 -6.77
N PRO A 77 -5.47 -5.12 -7.37
CA PRO A 77 -6.20 -5.22 -8.64
C PRO A 77 -5.33 -5.67 -9.80
N TYR A 78 -5.99 -6.13 -10.87
CA TYR A 78 -5.32 -6.55 -12.10
C TYR A 78 -4.48 -5.42 -12.70
N GLY A 79 -3.24 -5.71 -13.09
CA GLY A 79 -2.30 -4.69 -13.57
C GLY A 79 -1.75 -3.79 -12.46
N GLY A 80 -2.01 -4.14 -11.19
CA GLY A 80 -1.60 -3.38 -10.02
C GLY A 80 -0.09 -3.42 -9.71
N GLU A 81 0.71 -4.12 -10.52
CA GLU A 81 2.16 -4.19 -10.39
C GLU A 81 2.85 -4.20 -11.75
N ARG A 82 4.11 -3.78 -11.78
CA ARG A 82 4.98 -3.84 -12.96
C ARG A 82 6.26 -4.63 -12.69
N SER A 83 6.55 -5.60 -13.55
CA SER A 83 7.88 -6.25 -13.63
C SER A 83 8.73 -5.64 -14.76
N CYS A 84 9.99 -6.07 -14.91
CA CYS A 84 10.90 -5.61 -15.98
C CYS A 84 11.21 -4.10 -16.00
N GLY A 85 11.63 -3.52 -14.88
CA GLY A 85 12.11 -2.12 -14.88
C GLY A 85 11.00 -1.08 -15.15
N GLY A 86 9.72 -1.44 -14.99
CA GLY A 86 8.58 -0.54 -15.17
C GLY A 86 8.03 -0.46 -16.61
N GLN A 87 8.55 -1.26 -17.55
CA GLN A 87 8.19 -1.17 -18.97
C GLN A 87 6.88 -1.87 -19.34
N GLN A 88 6.40 -2.82 -18.53
CA GLN A 88 5.18 -3.60 -18.83
C GLN A 88 4.41 -3.91 -17.55
N GLU A 89 3.08 -3.75 -17.60
CA GLU A 89 2.19 -4.16 -16.51
C GLU A 89 2.13 -5.68 -16.40
N ASP A 90 2.12 -6.19 -15.18
CA ASP A 90 1.95 -7.62 -14.92
C ASP A 90 0.50 -8.01 -15.16
N ALA A 91 0.26 -8.99 -16.04
CA ALA A 91 -1.07 -9.51 -16.37
C ALA A 91 -1.63 -10.42 -15.26
N LYS A 92 -1.74 -9.88 -14.03
CA LYS A 92 -2.21 -10.60 -12.84
C LYS A 92 -2.94 -9.69 -11.86
N GLU A 93 -3.85 -10.27 -11.09
CA GLU A 93 -4.38 -9.72 -9.84
C GLU A 93 -3.90 -10.57 -8.65
N GLY A 94 -3.97 -10.05 -7.42
CA GLY A 94 -3.41 -10.77 -6.27
C GLY A 94 -4.07 -10.52 -4.92
N LEU A 95 -3.82 -11.42 -3.98
CA LEU A 95 -4.18 -11.30 -2.56
C LEU A 95 -2.90 -11.44 -1.74
N TYR A 96 -2.57 -10.40 -0.98
CA TYR A 96 -1.38 -10.31 -0.15
C TYR A 96 -1.74 -10.72 1.26
N LEU A 97 -1.02 -11.71 1.77
CA LEU A 97 -1.20 -12.29 3.08
C LEU A 97 0.14 -12.29 3.82
N GLY A 98 0.08 -12.60 5.10
CA GLY A 98 1.25 -12.84 5.93
C GLY A 98 0.90 -13.84 7.01
N ASP A 99 1.82 -14.05 7.95
CA ASP A 99 1.48 -14.87 9.11
C ASP A 99 0.31 -14.25 9.90
N GLU A 100 -0.54 -15.10 10.46
CA GLU A 100 -1.69 -14.68 11.26
C GLU A 100 -1.25 -14.49 12.71
N HIS A 101 -0.90 -13.26 13.06
CA HIS A 101 -0.39 -12.95 14.39
C HIS A 101 -1.55 -12.73 15.38
N PRO A 102 -1.47 -13.27 16.61
CA PRO A 102 -2.44 -12.97 17.66
C PRO A 102 -2.35 -11.51 18.10
N SER A 103 -3.40 -11.01 18.77
CA SER A 103 -3.52 -9.60 19.17
C SER A 103 -2.52 -9.12 20.22
N ASP A 104 -1.77 -10.05 20.82
CA ASP A 104 -0.72 -9.82 21.82
C ASP A 104 0.68 -10.14 21.30
N HIS A 105 0.84 -10.35 19.98
CA HIS A 105 2.13 -10.70 19.40
C HIS A 105 3.17 -9.59 19.65
N PRO A 106 4.40 -9.94 20.10
CA PRO A 106 5.39 -8.95 20.57
C PRO A 106 5.88 -7.99 19.48
N GLN A 107 5.76 -8.38 18.21
CA GLN A 107 6.17 -7.58 17.06
C GLN A 107 5.00 -6.80 16.42
N LEU A 108 3.82 -6.76 17.05
CA LEU A 108 2.71 -5.92 16.56
C LEU A 108 3.13 -4.45 16.49
N GLY A 109 2.75 -3.79 15.39
CA GLY A 109 3.17 -2.43 15.07
C GLY A 109 4.44 -2.36 14.22
N LEU A 110 5.20 -3.45 14.11
CA LEU A 110 6.23 -3.58 13.08
C LEU A 110 5.58 -3.86 11.70
N PRO A 111 6.22 -3.42 10.60
CA PRO A 111 5.76 -3.69 9.25
C PRO A 111 5.54 -5.17 8.98
N THR A 112 4.53 -5.53 8.19
CA THR A 112 4.17 -6.93 7.83
C THR A 112 3.59 -7.78 8.98
N PHE A 113 3.67 -7.30 10.23
CA PHE A 113 3.07 -7.97 11.39
C PHE A 113 1.62 -7.52 11.62
N GLY A 114 0.76 -8.49 11.92
CA GLY A 114 -0.65 -8.27 12.21
C GLY A 114 -1.56 -9.35 11.62
N SER A 115 -2.86 -9.10 11.75
CA SER A 115 -3.94 -9.93 11.22
C SER A 115 -4.06 -9.81 9.70
N ASN A 116 -4.34 -10.92 9.02
CA ASN A 116 -4.75 -10.92 7.62
C ASN A 116 -6.11 -10.25 7.44
N VAL A 117 -6.40 -9.95 6.18
CA VAL A 117 -7.70 -9.45 5.73
C VAL A 117 -8.27 -10.50 4.80
N PHE A 118 -9.29 -11.22 5.27
CA PHE A 118 -9.98 -12.25 4.51
C PHE A 118 -11.43 -11.84 4.21
N PRO A 119 -11.96 -12.20 3.03
CA PRO A 119 -13.34 -11.96 2.62
C PRO A 119 -14.30 -12.97 3.26
N ASN A 120 -14.27 -13.10 4.59
CA ASN A 120 -15.05 -14.11 5.30
C ASN A 120 -16.57 -13.87 5.22
N GLU A 121 -17.02 -12.66 4.84
CA GLU A 121 -18.43 -12.39 4.59
C GLU A 121 -18.92 -13.14 3.34
N GLU A 122 -18.12 -13.14 2.26
CA GLU A 122 -18.45 -13.82 1.01
C GLU A 122 -17.94 -15.28 0.96
N ILE A 123 -16.81 -15.57 1.62
CA ILE A 123 -16.15 -16.89 1.64
C ILE A 123 -15.80 -17.26 3.09
N PRO A 124 -16.77 -17.74 3.89
CA PRO A 124 -16.58 -17.97 5.33
C PRO A 124 -15.40 -18.87 5.71
N ALA A 125 -15.07 -19.86 4.87
CA ALA A 125 -14.00 -20.82 5.13
C ALA A 125 -12.59 -20.31 4.79
N MET A 126 -12.46 -19.15 4.12
CA MET A 126 -11.18 -18.73 3.54
C MET A 126 -10.09 -18.52 4.59
N LYS A 127 -10.40 -17.82 5.67
CA LYS A 127 -9.45 -17.59 6.75
C LYS A 127 -8.90 -18.90 7.32
N ASP A 128 -9.78 -19.80 7.76
CA ASP A 128 -9.37 -20.99 8.50
C ASP A 128 -8.50 -21.92 7.63
N VAL A 129 -8.88 -22.09 6.36
CA VAL A 129 -8.13 -22.92 5.41
C VAL A 129 -6.77 -22.30 5.06
N TYR A 130 -6.72 -21.00 4.74
CA TYR A 130 -5.45 -20.34 4.40
C TYR A 130 -4.50 -20.28 5.60
N VAL A 131 -5.01 -20.06 6.81
CA VAL A 131 -4.18 -20.04 8.03
C VAL A 131 -3.58 -21.42 8.30
N GLU A 132 -4.37 -22.50 8.18
CA GLU A 132 -3.85 -23.86 8.34
C GLU A 132 -2.83 -24.20 7.22
N TYR A 133 -3.10 -23.81 5.98
CA TYR A 133 -2.13 -23.95 4.88
C TYR A 133 -0.82 -23.21 5.16
N HIS A 134 -0.89 -21.95 5.61
CA HIS A 134 0.31 -21.18 5.94
C HIS A 134 1.12 -21.81 7.06
N LYS A 135 0.45 -22.34 8.08
CA LYS A 135 1.10 -23.07 9.18
C LYS A 135 1.88 -24.28 8.65
N GLN A 136 1.26 -25.13 7.84
CA GLN A 136 1.96 -26.32 7.30
C GLN A 136 3.09 -25.94 6.33
N MET A 137 2.92 -24.89 5.54
CA MET A 137 3.99 -24.36 4.67
C MET A 137 5.16 -23.79 5.49
N LYS A 138 4.89 -23.10 6.61
CA LYS A 138 5.92 -22.61 7.53
C LYS A 138 6.69 -23.77 8.17
N GLU A 139 6.00 -24.83 8.60
CA GLU A 139 6.62 -26.05 9.12
C GLU A 139 7.48 -26.76 8.07
N LEU A 140 7.04 -26.81 6.81
CA LEU A 140 7.87 -27.28 5.69
C LEU A 140 9.12 -26.38 5.51
N GLY A 141 8.95 -25.06 5.54
CA GLY A 141 10.03 -24.07 5.52
C GLY A 141 11.10 -24.35 6.57
N ASN A 142 10.69 -24.51 7.83
CA ASN A 142 11.56 -24.83 8.96
C ASN A 142 12.35 -26.12 8.73
N ARG A 143 11.68 -27.21 8.33
CA ARG A 143 12.34 -28.51 8.07
C ARG A 143 13.39 -28.39 6.99
N MET A 144 13.12 -27.58 5.98
CA MET A 144 14.00 -27.47 4.85
C MET A 144 15.21 -26.57 5.10
N MET A 145 15.14 -25.62 6.04
CA MET A 145 16.34 -24.93 6.52
C MET A 145 17.38 -25.92 7.05
N ARG A 146 16.93 -26.96 7.74
CA ARG A 146 17.81 -28.05 8.24
C ARG A 146 18.39 -28.87 7.09
N VAL A 147 17.56 -29.24 6.12
CA VAL A 147 17.99 -29.94 4.90
C VAL A 147 19.06 -29.15 4.14
N LEU A 148 18.88 -27.83 3.99
CA LEU A 148 19.85 -26.95 3.33
C LEU A 148 21.15 -26.85 4.13
N ALA A 149 21.08 -26.72 5.46
CA ALA A 149 22.26 -26.69 6.32
C ALA A 149 23.08 -28.00 6.19
N THR A 150 22.43 -29.16 6.26
CA THR A 150 23.09 -30.46 6.05
C THR A 150 23.67 -30.58 4.64
N GLY A 151 22.94 -30.13 3.61
CA GLY A 151 23.41 -30.12 2.23
C GLY A 151 24.59 -29.17 1.98
N LEU A 152 24.78 -28.19 2.85
CA LEU A 152 25.95 -27.30 2.87
C LEU A 152 27.11 -27.85 3.72
N GLU A 153 26.96 -29.04 4.30
CA GLU A 153 27.91 -29.66 5.26
C GLU A 153 28.08 -28.85 6.56
N LEU A 154 27.00 -28.18 6.97
CA LEU A 154 26.91 -27.45 8.24
C LEU A 154 26.08 -28.26 9.26
N PRO A 155 26.20 -27.98 10.57
CA PRO A 155 25.24 -28.45 11.56
C PRO A 155 23.80 -28.09 11.16
N GLU A 156 22.86 -29.01 11.35
CA GLU A 156 21.48 -28.90 10.84
C GLU A 156 20.72 -27.67 11.34
N ASP A 157 21.09 -27.16 12.51
CA ASP A 157 20.50 -25.99 13.17
C ASP A 157 21.16 -24.66 12.80
N THR A 158 22.24 -24.67 11.99
CA THR A 158 23.04 -23.48 11.70
C THR A 158 22.21 -22.35 11.08
N ILE A 159 21.40 -22.66 10.06
CA ILE A 159 20.58 -21.63 9.39
C ILE A 159 19.45 -21.19 10.35
N GLU A 160 18.86 -22.13 11.08
CA GLU A 160 17.80 -21.87 12.04
C GLU A 160 18.25 -20.88 13.14
N GLN A 161 19.42 -21.12 13.74
CA GLN A 161 19.96 -20.31 14.84
C GLN A 161 20.45 -18.93 14.40
N ASN A 162 20.99 -18.80 13.18
CA ASN A 162 21.63 -17.55 12.76
C ASN A 162 20.69 -16.65 11.95
N VAL A 163 19.66 -17.22 11.32
CA VAL A 163 18.86 -16.52 10.29
C VAL A 163 17.38 -16.52 10.64
N THR A 164 16.83 -17.62 11.16
CA THR A 164 15.37 -17.76 11.40
C THR A 164 15.01 -17.95 12.88
N GLN A 165 15.90 -17.54 13.78
CA GLN A 165 15.78 -17.77 15.23
C GLN A 165 14.56 -17.09 15.87
N TYR A 166 14.16 -15.92 15.39
CA TYR A 166 13.11 -15.07 15.97
C TYR A 166 11.96 -14.88 14.99
N ASP A 167 11.25 -15.97 14.74
CA ASP A 167 10.12 -16.06 13.82
C ASP A 167 10.42 -15.58 12.39
N PRO A 168 10.55 -16.48 11.40
CA PRO A 168 10.82 -16.07 10.02
C PRO A 168 9.73 -15.14 9.50
N VAL A 169 10.12 -14.15 8.69
CA VAL A 169 9.15 -13.29 8.02
C VAL A 169 8.47 -14.10 6.91
N ILE A 170 7.13 -14.19 6.98
CA ILE A 170 6.30 -14.98 6.08
C ILE A 170 5.39 -14.06 5.27
N LEU A 171 5.53 -14.06 3.94
CA LEU A 171 4.81 -13.14 3.03
C LEU A 171 4.03 -13.85 1.90
N PRO A 172 3.13 -14.82 2.17
CA PRO A 172 2.33 -15.51 1.17
C PRO A 172 1.52 -14.57 0.29
N ARG A 173 1.42 -14.94 -0.99
CA ARG A 173 0.56 -14.27 -1.96
C ARG A 173 -0.28 -15.30 -2.68
N ALA A 174 -1.45 -14.90 -3.14
CA ALA A 174 -2.19 -15.61 -4.18
C ALA A 174 -2.23 -14.72 -5.42
N PHE A 175 -1.88 -15.27 -6.58
CA PHE A 175 -1.93 -14.56 -7.86
C PHE A 175 -2.80 -15.30 -8.85
N SER A 176 -3.76 -14.59 -9.45
CA SER A 176 -4.54 -15.09 -10.58
C SER A 176 -4.08 -14.45 -11.87
N TYR A 177 -3.73 -15.30 -12.85
CA TYR A 177 -3.39 -14.92 -14.20
C TYR A 177 -4.56 -15.31 -15.11
N LYS A 178 -5.16 -14.31 -15.77
CA LYS A 178 -6.31 -14.53 -16.65
C LYS A 178 -5.92 -15.38 -17.87
N PRO A 179 -6.88 -16.12 -18.46
CA PRO A 179 -6.63 -16.87 -19.69
C PRO A 179 -6.13 -15.94 -20.81
N GLN A 180 -5.14 -16.40 -21.57
CA GLN A 180 -4.57 -15.65 -22.70
C GLN A 180 -4.65 -16.52 -23.96
N GLN A 181 -5.06 -15.93 -25.09
CA GLN A 181 -4.99 -16.63 -26.37
C GLN A 181 -3.52 -16.92 -26.71
N ALA A 182 -3.21 -18.17 -27.04
CA ALA A 182 -1.86 -18.59 -27.39
C ALA A 182 -1.39 -17.90 -28.68
N GLU A 183 -0.10 -17.55 -28.73
CA GLU A 183 0.64 -17.21 -29.97
C GLU A 183 0.25 -15.91 -30.70
N GLN A 184 0.19 -14.78 -30.00
CA GLN A 184 0.36 -13.47 -30.66
C GLN A 184 1.76 -12.90 -30.38
N GLU A 185 2.44 -12.40 -31.41
CA GLU A 185 3.67 -11.61 -31.25
C GLU A 185 3.40 -10.44 -30.29
N GLY A 186 4.20 -10.30 -29.23
CA GLY A 186 3.99 -9.30 -28.18
C GLY A 186 3.19 -9.76 -26.96
N GLN A 187 2.98 -11.07 -26.78
CA GLN A 187 2.27 -11.65 -25.62
C GLN A 187 2.81 -11.11 -24.27
N GLN A 188 1.89 -10.60 -23.44
CA GLN A 188 2.19 -9.98 -22.15
C GLN A 188 2.50 -11.04 -21.09
N TRP A 189 3.69 -10.94 -20.48
CA TRP A 189 4.05 -11.78 -19.34
C TRP A 189 3.11 -11.53 -18.18
N GLY A 190 2.68 -12.61 -17.52
CA GLY A 190 1.94 -12.52 -16.27
C GLY A 190 2.80 -11.89 -15.19
N ILE A 191 4.06 -12.32 -15.11
CA ILE A 191 5.12 -11.69 -14.35
C ILE A 191 6.41 -11.75 -15.16
N GLY A 192 7.08 -10.60 -15.28
CA GLY A 192 8.32 -10.45 -16.04
C GLY A 192 9.53 -11.13 -15.41
N GLU A 193 10.71 -10.98 -16.04
CA GLU A 193 11.98 -11.53 -15.56
C GLU A 193 12.38 -10.93 -14.21
N HIS A 194 12.59 -11.80 -13.22
CA HIS A 194 13.01 -11.42 -11.88
C HIS A 194 13.63 -12.55 -11.04
N SER A 195 14.22 -12.22 -9.89
CA SER A 195 14.82 -13.13 -8.89
C SER A 195 14.30 -12.78 -7.49
N ASP A 196 13.88 -13.74 -6.67
CA ASP A 196 13.28 -13.41 -5.36
C ASP A 196 14.28 -12.91 -4.33
N TYR A 197 13.83 -12.16 -3.32
CA TYR A 197 14.74 -11.41 -2.44
C TYR A 197 15.27 -12.22 -1.26
N GLY A 198 14.42 -12.92 -0.50
CA GLY A 198 14.81 -13.47 0.79
C GLY A 198 15.48 -14.84 0.71
N LEU A 199 15.09 -15.80 1.56
CA LEU A 199 15.81 -17.08 1.60
C LEU A 199 15.42 -17.97 0.44
N TRP A 200 14.12 -18.24 0.32
CA TRP A 200 13.58 -19.04 -0.76
C TRP A 200 12.05 -18.92 -0.86
N THR A 201 11.54 -19.29 -2.02
CA THR A 201 10.11 -19.21 -2.35
C THR A 201 9.58 -20.63 -2.57
N MET A 202 8.42 -20.91 -1.99
CA MET A 202 7.70 -22.19 -2.12
C MET A 202 6.37 -21.93 -2.81
N ILE A 203 6.13 -22.50 -3.98
CA ILE A 203 4.99 -22.13 -4.84
C ILE A 203 4.11 -23.34 -5.08
N LEU A 204 2.85 -23.25 -4.63
CA LEU A 204 1.76 -24.13 -5.09
C LEU A 204 1.09 -23.49 -6.31
N THR A 205 0.77 -24.27 -7.33
CA THR A 205 0.05 -23.77 -8.52
C THR A 205 -0.88 -24.84 -9.08
N ASN A 206 -1.91 -24.44 -9.82
CA ASN A 206 -2.84 -25.36 -10.49
C ASN A 206 -2.49 -25.65 -11.96
N ALA A 207 -1.49 -24.97 -12.53
CA ALA A 207 -1.17 -25.08 -13.96
C ALA A 207 0.30 -24.73 -14.26
N PRO A 208 0.87 -25.26 -15.37
CA PRO A 208 2.20 -24.87 -15.85
C PRO A 208 2.22 -23.41 -16.29
N GLY A 209 3.43 -22.85 -16.47
CA GLY A 209 3.61 -21.49 -16.96
C GLY A 209 4.77 -20.71 -16.35
N LEU A 210 5.48 -21.30 -15.39
CA LEU A 210 6.71 -20.76 -14.80
C LEU A 210 7.94 -21.25 -15.58
N GLU A 211 8.88 -20.35 -15.85
CA GLU A 211 10.16 -20.64 -16.48
C GLU A 211 11.32 -20.13 -15.61
N PHE A 212 12.36 -20.94 -15.46
CA PHE A 212 13.64 -20.55 -14.86
C PHE A 212 14.69 -20.33 -15.95
N GLN A 213 15.49 -19.28 -15.80
CA GLN A 213 16.67 -19.07 -16.65
C GLN A 213 17.82 -19.94 -16.12
N HIS A 214 18.27 -20.90 -16.93
CA HIS A 214 19.38 -21.77 -16.56
C HIS A 214 20.66 -20.94 -16.31
N PRO A 215 21.35 -21.10 -15.16
CA PRO A 215 22.41 -20.19 -14.75
C PRO A 215 23.59 -20.07 -15.71
N GLU A 216 23.97 -21.15 -16.40
CA GLU A 216 25.11 -21.18 -17.32
C GLU A 216 24.69 -20.81 -18.76
N SER A 217 23.80 -21.61 -19.35
CA SER A 217 23.36 -21.45 -20.75
C SER A 217 22.48 -20.23 -21.01
N LYS A 218 21.94 -19.60 -19.95
CA LYS A 218 20.99 -18.48 -20.03
C LYS A 218 19.69 -18.78 -20.79
N GLN A 219 19.41 -20.06 -21.03
CA GLN A 219 18.17 -20.50 -21.67
C GLN A 219 17.02 -20.48 -20.67
N TRP A 220 15.84 -20.04 -21.13
CA TRP A 220 14.60 -20.14 -20.36
C TRP A 220 14.04 -21.56 -20.46
N CYS A 221 13.94 -22.23 -19.32
CA CYS A 221 13.51 -23.62 -19.19
C CYS A 221 12.19 -23.67 -18.41
N ALA A 222 11.20 -24.36 -18.96
CA ALA A 222 9.93 -24.58 -18.26
C ALA A 222 10.15 -25.38 -16.97
N VAL A 223 9.54 -24.92 -15.88
CA VAL A 223 9.48 -25.69 -14.63
C VAL A 223 8.43 -26.79 -14.79
N PRO A 224 8.75 -28.06 -14.48
CA PRO A 224 7.78 -29.14 -14.53
C PRO A 224 6.56 -28.85 -13.65
N PHE A 225 5.36 -29.10 -14.18
CA PHE A 225 4.14 -29.07 -13.38
C PHE A 225 3.86 -30.48 -12.86
N VAL A 226 3.81 -30.62 -11.53
CA VAL A 226 3.42 -31.86 -10.85
C VAL A 226 2.24 -31.52 -9.93
N PRO A 227 1.07 -32.19 -10.07
CA PRO A 227 -0.04 -32.00 -9.15
C PRO A 227 0.41 -32.13 -7.69
N HIS A 228 -0.02 -31.19 -6.84
CA HIS A 228 0.38 -31.07 -5.44
C HIS A 228 1.88 -30.87 -5.18
N GLY A 229 2.73 -30.82 -6.21
CA GLY A 229 4.14 -30.51 -6.08
C GLY A 229 4.36 -29.05 -5.73
N ILE A 230 5.36 -28.79 -4.87
CA ILE A 230 5.74 -27.43 -4.47
C ILE A 230 6.98 -27.03 -5.26
N ILE A 231 6.86 -25.99 -6.08
CA ILE A 231 8.02 -25.43 -6.78
C ILE A 231 8.86 -24.62 -5.79
N MET A 232 10.16 -24.86 -5.77
CA MET A 232 11.10 -24.27 -4.85
C MET A 232 12.13 -23.45 -5.63
N ASN A 233 12.41 -22.22 -5.23
CA ASN A 233 13.56 -21.46 -5.73
C ASN A 233 14.26 -20.67 -4.63
N VAL A 234 15.58 -20.62 -4.72
CA VAL A 234 16.46 -19.86 -3.83
C VAL A 234 16.27 -18.36 -4.09
N GLY A 235 16.31 -17.56 -3.03
CA GLY A 235 16.29 -16.11 -3.10
C GLY A 235 17.68 -15.48 -2.95
N ASP A 236 17.77 -14.19 -3.27
CA ASP A 236 19.01 -13.43 -3.32
C ASP A 236 19.73 -13.38 -1.95
N VAL A 237 19.02 -13.39 -0.81
CA VAL A 237 19.62 -13.42 0.52
C VAL A 237 20.29 -14.76 0.77
N LEU A 238 19.66 -15.90 0.47
CA LEU A 238 20.30 -17.21 0.66
C LEU A 238 21.50 -17.42 -0.29
N ASP A 239 21.40 -16.95 -1.53
CA ASP A 239 22.53 -16.90 -2.46
C ASP A 239 23.72 -16.16 -1.83
N ARG A 240 23.48 -14.99 -1.23
CA ARG A 240 24.50 -14.20 -0.54
C ARG A 240 25.05 -14.85 0.72
N LEU A 241 24.17 -15.36 1.58
CA LEU A 241 24.54 -16.05 2.83
C LEU A 241 25.43 -17.26 2.54
N THR A 242 25.22 -17.93 1.40
CA THR A 242 26.01 -19.11 1.00
C THR A 242 27.25 -18.78 0.17
N GLY A 243 27.66 -17.51 0.08
CA GLY A 243 28.81 -17.13 -0.74
C GLY A 243 28.62 -17.42 -2.23
N GLY A 244 27.37 -17.57 -2.66
CA GLY A 244 26.98 -17.90 -4.02
C GLY A 244 26.97 -19.38 -4.37
N LYS A 245 27.20 -20.28 -3.39
CA LYS A 245 27.12 -21.74 -3.56
C LYS A 245 25.70 -22.18 -3.93
N PHE A 246 24.68 -21.55 -3.37
CA PHE A 246 23.31 -21.65 -3.87
C PHE A 246 23.00 -20.46 -4.77
N ILE A 247 22.15 -20.70 -5.78
CA ILE A 247 21.92 -19.75 -6.87
C ILE A 247 20.50 -19.19 -6.78
N SER A 248 20.35 -17.88 -6.71
CA SER A 248 19.05 -17.22 -6.95
C SER A 248 18.78 -17.18 -8.46
N PRO A 249 17.80 -17.94 -9.00
CA PRO A 249 17.57 -17.99 -10.43
C PRO A 249 16.68 -16.81 -10.88
N PHE A 250 16.94 -16.30 -12.08
CA PHE A 250 15.94 -15.49 -12.77
C PHE A 250 14.78 -16.39 -13.21
N HIS A 251 13.56 -15.90 -13.05
CA HIS A 251 12.34 -16.58 -13.38
C HIS A 251 11.29 -15.61 -13.94
N ARG A 252 10.34 -16.14 -14.70
CA ARG A 252 9.19 -15.41 -15.29
C ARG A 252 8.00 -16.35 -15.40
N ALA A 253 6.78 -15.81 -15.39
CA ALA A 253 5.59 -16.65 -15.53
C ALA A 253 4.51 -16.03 -16.41
N ARG A 254 3.70 -16.90 -17.02
CA ARG A 254 2.54 -16.54 -17.84
C ARG A 254 1.45 -17.59 -17.67
N ASN A 255 0.22 -17.25 -18.09
CA ASN A 255 -0.81 -18.26 -18.26
C ASN A 255 -0.69 -18.85 -19.67
N LEU A 256 -0.58 -20.17 -19.75
CA LEU A 256 -0.51 -20.89 -21.03
C LEU A 256 -1.90 -21.33 -21.52
N SER A 257 -2.92 -21.25 -20.67
CA SER A 257 -4.29 -21.62 -21.02
C SER A 257 -5.05 -20.46 -21.63
N SER A 258 -5.84 -20.76 -22.67
CA SER A 258 -6.77 -19.83 -23.30
C SER A 258 -8.17 -19.86 -22.68
N THR A 259 -8.45 -20.83 -21.81
CA THR A 259 -9.77 -21.01 -21.18
C THR A 259 -9.74 -20.92 -19.67
N GLU A 260 -8.67 -21.40 -19.04
CA GLU A 260 -8.59 -21.56 -17.58
C GLU A 260 -7.71 -20.50 -16.95
N GLN A 261 -8.08 -20.06 -15.74
CA GLN A 261 -7.24 -19.21 -14.92
C GLN A 261 -6.07 -20.02 -14.34
N ARG A 262 -4.86 -19.43 -14.37
CA ARG A 262 -3.73 -19.96 -13.62
C ARG A 262 -3.66 -19.27 -12.27
N LEU A 263 -3.77 -20.07 -11.21
CA LEU A 263 -3.57 -19.66 -9.82
C LEU A 263 -2.16 -20.06 -9.38
N SER A 264 -1.45 -19.13 -8.77
CA SER A 264 -0.11 -19.34 -8.21
C SER A 264 -0.07 -18.79 -6.80
N LEU A 265 0.29 -19.62 -5.84
CA LEU A 265 0.36 -19.28 -4.41
C LEU A 265 1.83 -19.29 -3.94
N PRO A 266 2.64 -18.27 -4.28
CA PRO A 266 4.01 -18.19 -3.79
C PRO A 266 4.02 -17.85 -2.30
N PHE A 267 4.75 -18.66 -1.54
CA PHE A 267 4.98 -18.54 -0.11
C PHE A 267 6.45 -18.18 0.11
N PHE A 268 6.70 -16.93 0.47
CA PHE A 268 8.04 -16.39 0.68
C PHE A 268 8.42 -16.62 2.14
N TYR A 269 9.51 -17.37 2.33
CA TYR A 269 10.03 -17.73 3.64
C TYR A 269 11.38 -17.04 3.80
N ASP A 270 11.40 -16.03 4.66
CA ASP A 270 12.50 -15.07 4.77
C ASP A 270 13.15 -15.11 6.17
N PRO A 271 14.32 -14.45 6.36
CA PRO A 271 14.94 -14.36 7.67
C PRO A 271 14.01 -13.72 8.71
N SER A 272 14.36 -13.93 9.98
CA SER A 272 13.72 -13.22 11.09
C SER A 272 13.86 -11.71 10.89
N TRP A 273 12.88 -10.93 11.35
CA TRP A 273 12.88 -9.47 11.17
C TRP A 273 14.19 -8.81 11.62
N THR A 274 14.72 -9.20 12.78
CA THR A 274 15.96 -8.67 13.38
C THR A 274 17.18 -9.56 13.11
N ALA A 275 17.10 -10.49 12.14
CA ALA A 275 18.23 -11.35 11.82
C ALA A 275 19.39 -10.50 11.28
N LYS A 276 20.60 -10.72 11.80
CA LYS A 276 21.81 -10.10 11.28
C LYS A 276 22.25 -10.84 10.03
N MET A 277 22.46 -10.10 8.95
CA MET A 277 22.89 -10.67 7.68
C MET A 277 24.39 -10.96 7.74
N THR A 278 24.74 -12.19 8.13
CA THR A 278 26.12 -12.69 8.24
C THR A 278 26.30 -13.90 7.32
N ALA A 279 27.35 -13.89 6.48
CA ALA A 279 27.68 -15.02 5.63
C ALA A 279 27.85 -16.31 6.46
N LEU A 280 27.36 -17.43 5.92
CA LEU A 280 27.50 -18.74 6.55
C LEU A 280 28.96 -19.18 6.50
N PRO A 281 29.46 -19.89 7.54
CA PRO A 281 30.85 -20.33 7.64
C PRO A 281 31.11 -21.55 6.74
N LEU A 282 31.01 -21.37 5.42
CA LEU A 282 31.22 -22.43 4.46
C LEU A 282 32.72 -22.66 4.19
N PRO A 283 33.12 -23.90 3.87
CA PRO A 283 34.49 -24.20 3.42
C PRO A 283 34.86 -23.37 2.17
N ASP A 284 36.12 -22.92 2.07
CA ASP A 284 36.59 -22.04 0.99
C ASP A 284 36.21 -22.54 -0.41
N THR A 285 35.50 -21.71 -1.16
CA THR A 285 35.21 -21.91 -2.58
C THR A 285 36.38 -21.43 -3.44
N GLN A 286 36.75 -22.19 -4.49
CA GLN A 286 37.86 -21.84 -5.39
C GLN A 286 37.70 -20.46 -6.07
N ASN A 287 38.83 -19.80 -6.35
CA ASN A 287 38.89 -18.42 -6.90
C ASN A 287 38.06 -18.18 -8.18
N ASP A 288 38.02 -19.13 -9.13
CA ASP A 288 37.27 -18.97 -10.40
C ASP A 288 35.74 -18.95 -10.17
N THR A 289 35.27 -19.64 -9.13
CA THR A 289 33.85 -19.60 -8.72
C THR A 289 33.51 -18.23 -8.15
N GLN A 290 34.44 -17.62 -7.41
CA GLN A 290 34.24 -16.33 -6.77
C GLN A 290 34.05 -15.19 -7.78
N GLN A 291 34.78 -15.19 -8.90
CA GLN A 291 34.59 -14.18 -9.95
C GLN A 291 33.18 -14.26 -10.57
N ARG A 292 32.71 -15.47 -10.93
CA ARG A 292 31.36 -15.67 -11.50
C ARG A 292 30.26 -15.27 -10.53
N VAL A 293 30.44 -15.57 -9.24
CA VAL A 293 29.53 -15.13 -8.17
C VAL A 293 29.48 -13.61 -8.10
N GLN A 294 30.63 -12.92 -8.13
CA GLN A 294 30.68 -11.46 -8.13
C GLN A 294 30.02 -10.85 -9.38
N GLU A 295 30.22 -11.43 -10.56
CA GLU A 295 29.58 -10.98 -11.80
C GLU A 295 28.06 -11.16 -11.77
N ARG A 296 27.56 -12.28 -11.22
CA ARG A 296 26.13 -12.49 -10.99
C ARG A 296 25.58 -11.48 -9.98
N TRP A 297 26.23 -11.35 -8.83
CA TRP A 297 25.86 -10.38 -7.80
C TRP A 297 25.91 -8.94 -8.28
N ALA A 298 26.79 -8.63 -9.24
CA ALA A 298 26.83 -7.33 -9.89
C ALA A 298 25.56 -7.01 -10.68
N LYS A 299 24.77 -8.02 -11.06
CA LYS A 299 23.46 -7.86 -11.71
C LYS A 299 22.30 -7.82 -10.71
N THR A 300 22.54 -8.27 -9.48
CA THR A 300 21.55 -8.20 -8.40
C THR A 300 21.49 -6.80 -7.79
N LYS A 301 20.34 -6.43 -7.22
CA LYS A 301 20.16 -5.15 -6.53
C LYS A 301 20.67 -5.17 -5.08
N ILE A 302 21.34 -6.24 -4.62
CA ILE A 302 21.90 -6.35 -3.27
C ILE A 302 23.33 -5.81 -3.28
N ARG A 303 23.64 -4.82 -2.43
CA ARG A 303 24.99 -4.21 -2.34
C ARG A 303 25.55 -4.16 -0.92
N CYS A 304 24.76 -4.46 0.09
CA CYS A 304 25.26 -4.59 1.47
C CYS A 304 26.21 -5.80 1.56
N GLN A 305 27.23 -5.64 2.41
CA GLN A 305 28.08 -6.75 2.84
C GLN A 305 27.32 -7.54 3.91
N PHE A 306 27.41 -8.87 3.85
CA PHE A 306 26.80 -9.75 4.84
C PHE A 306 27.83 -10.08 5.91
N ASP A 307 28.32 -9.05 6.60
CA ASP A 307 29.30 -9.12 7.68
C ASP A 307 28.64 -9.00 9.08
N GLY A 308 27.31 -9.01 9.13
CA GLY A 308 26.52 -8.85 10.34
C GLY A 308 26.21 -7.40 10.72
N SER A 309 26.60 -6.42 9.90
CA SER A 309 26.31 -4.99 10.13
C SER A 309 24.89 -4.54 9.76
N VAL A 310 24.14 -5.37 9.02
CA VAL A 310 22.81 -5.06 8.49
C VAL A 310 21.78 -6.07 9.00
N GLU A 311 20.63 -5.61 9.44
CA GLU A 311 19.48 -6.45 9.76
C GLU A 311 18.61 -6.75 8.52
N TYR A 312 17.92 -7.89 8.52
CA TYR A 312 17.00 -8.23 7.45
C TYR A 312 15.90 -7.18 7.26
N SER A 313 15.40 -6.61 8.36
CA SER A 313 14.41 -5.53 8.35
C SER A 313 14.85 -4.33 7.49
N GLU A 314 16.10 -3.92 7.59
CA GLU A 314 16.67 -2.78 6.84
C GLU A 314 16.81 -3.12 5.34
N PHE A 315 17.17 -4.37 5.04
CA PHE A 315 17.23 -4.88 3.68
C PHE A 315 15.85 -4.91 3.03
N LEU A 316 14.87 -5.52 3.69
CA LEU A 316 13.49 -5.61 3.20
C LEU A 316 12.90 -4.20 3.05
N ALA A 317 13.12 -3.33 4.05
CA ALA A 317 12.67 -1.94 4.05
C ALA A 317 13.06 -1.17 2.80
N LYS A 318 14.35 -1.18 2.47
CA LYS A 318 14.87 -0.48 1.31
C LYS A 318 14.28 -1.03 0.00
N LYS A 319 13.91 -2.30 -0.05
CA LYS A 319 13.31 -2.93 -1.25
C LYS A 319 11.85 -2.54 -1.44
N VAL A 320 11.10 -2.47 -0.34
CA VAL A 320 9.66 -2.17 -0.37
C VAL A 320 9.36 -0.67 -0.21
N ALA A 321 10.36 0.16 0.09
CA ALA A 321 10.20 1.61 0.30
C ALA A 321 9.56 2.36 -0.88
N ASN A 322 9.80 1.94 -2.13
CA ASN A 322 9.12 2.53 -3.29
C ASN A 322 7.63 2.20 -3.37
N VAL A 323 7.22 1.08 -2.78
CA VAL A 323 5.87 0.54 -2.85
C VAL A 323 5.06 1.05 -1.67
N PHE A 324 5.69 1.07 -0.51
CA PHE A 324 5.12 1.54 0.75
C PHE A 324 6.10 2.52 1.40
N PRO A 325 6.19 3.76 0.90
CA PRO A 325 7.09 4.77 1.45
C PRO A 325 6.80 5.08 2.92
N ASP A 326 5.56 4.84 3.34
CA ASP A 326 5.07 5.05 4.71
C ASP A 326 5.26 3.80 5.62
N LEU A 327 5.72 2.66 5.07
CA LEU A 327 5.82 1.38 5.79
C LEU A 327 7.04 1.33 6.71
N ILE A 328 8.22 1.75 6.23
CA ILE A 328 9.44 1.82 7.03
C ILE A 328 10.02 3.23 6.91
N PRO A 329 10.09 4.01 8.01
CA PRO A 329 10.59 5.37 7.95
C PRO A 329 12.01 5.39 7.39
N GLU A 330 12.27 6.32 6.46
CA GLU A 330 13.54 6.47 5.75
C GLU A 330 14.77 6.49 6.68
N ALA A 331 14.60 7.05 7.89
CA ALA A 331 15.61 7.08 8.94
C ALA A 331 16.24 5.70 9.25
N HIS A 332 15.50 4.60 9.08
CA HIS A 332 15.94 3.24 9.39
C HIS A 332 16.79 2.58 8.30
N TRP A 333 16.81 3.09 7.06
CA TRP A 333 17.55 2.43 5.97
C TRP A 333 18.42 3.38 5.12
N LYS A 334 18.30 4.70 5.31
CA LYS A 334 19.06 5.72 4.54
C LYS A 334 20.58 5.59 4.59
N HIS A 335 21.11 4.92 5.62
CA HIS A 335 22.54 4.71 5.80
C HIS A 335 23.10 3.60 4.90
N LEU A 336 22.24 2.75 4.31
CA LEU A 336 22.65 1.73 3.36
C LEU A 336 23.04 2.39 2.02
N GLN A 337 24.33 2.35 1.65
CA GLN A 337 24.83 2.90 0.38
C GLN A 337 24.06 2.33 -0.84
N SER A 338 23.66 3.19 -1.79
CA SER A 338 23.13 2.83 -3.13
C SER A 338 23.50 3.91 -4.15
N THR A 339 23.80 3.50 -5.38
CA THR A 339 23.99 4.40 -6.54
C THR A 339 22.81 4.39 -7.52
N SER A 340 21.68 3.75 -7.20
CA SER A 340 20.47 3.79 -8.04
C SER A 340 19.17 3.52 -7.26
N GLU A 341 18.06 3.96 -7.87
CA GLU A 341 16.71 4.00 -7.33
C GLU A 341 16.18 2.65 -6.79
N PRO A 342 15.19 2.66 -5.87
CA PRO A 342 14.68 1.43 -5.25
C PRO A 342 13.95 0.52 -6.25
N SER A 343 13.64 -0.72 -5.84
CA SER A 343 13.17 -1.74 -6.78
C SER A 343 11.81 -1.39 -7.40
N THR A 344 11.72 -1.38 -8.74
CA THR A 344 10.48 -1.14 -9.48
C THR A 344 9.53 -2.33 -9.54
N ARG A 345 9.91 -3.49 -8.96
CA ARG A 345 9.22 -4.78 -9.16
C ARG A 345 7.81 -4.87 -8.55
N HIS A 346 7.43 -3.86 -7.79
CA HIS A 346 6.19 -3.77 -7.05
C HIS A 346 5.58 -2.36 -7.21
N VAL A 347 5.95 -1.64 -8.28
CA VAL A 347 5.35 -0.34 -8.59
C VAL A 347 3.92 -0.62 -9.08
N LEU A 348 2.98 -0.59 -8.14
CA LEU A 348 2.27 0.66 -7.97
C LEU A 348 2.73 1.35 -6.66
N VAL A 349 3.71 2.28 -6.68
CA VAL A 349 3.30 3.70 -6.66
C VAL A 349 1.98 3.78 -7.41
N VAL A 350 0.88 4.25 -6.82
CA VAL A 350 -0.14 4.87 -7.69
C VAL A 350 0.67 5.77 -8.59
N GLU A 351 0.93 5.30 -9.81
CA GLU A 351 1.93 5.89 -10.67
C GLU A 351 1.19 7.09 -11.12
N THR A 352 1.43 8.12 -10.34
CA THR A 352 1.45 9.41 -10.86
C THR A 352 2.86 9.92 -10.57
N PRO A 353 3.92 9.56 -11.32
CA PRO A 353 4.34 10.54 -12.30
C PRO A 353 3.12 10.64 -13.20
N ASP A 354 2.16 11.47 -12.80
CA ASP A 354 1.08 11.69 -13.71
C ASP A 354 1.86 12.39 -14.82
N ALA A 355 1.98 11.74 -15.97
CA ALA A 355 2.18 12.51 -17.18
C ALA A 355 1.03 13.53 -17.27
N SER A 356 -0.09 13.30 -16.56
CA SER A 356 -0.99 14.38 -16.23
C SER A 356 -0.31 15.49 -15.42
N ILE A 357 -0.81 16.66 -15.71
CA ILE A 357 -0.47 17.90 -15.06
C ILE A 357 -0.56 17.81 -13.51
N ALA A 358 -1.50 17.04 -12.94
CA ALA A 358 -1.72 17.01 -11.48
C ALA A 358 -0.58 16.30 -10.72
N GLY A 359 0.02 15.26 -11.28
CA GLY A 359 1.18 14.58 -10.67
C GLY A 359 2.41 15.46 -10.65
N LYS A 360 2.70 16.14 -11.77
CA LYS A 360 3.79 17.12 -11.87
C LYS A 360 3.61 18.28 -10.86
N VAL A 361 2.37 18.75 -10.66
CA VAL A 361 2.07 19.76 -9.62
C VAL A 361 2.32 19.19 -8.23
N ARG A 362 1.92 17.96 -7.94
CA ARG A 362 2.11 17.34 -6.61
C ARG A 362 3.57 17.31 -6.19
N GLU A 363 4.49 16.93 -7.07
CA GLU A 363 5.93 16.92 -6.79
C GLU A 363 6.44 18.31 -6.40
N ARG A 364 5.99 19.35 -7.13
CA ARG A 364 6.34 20.74 -6.84
C ARG A 364 5.76 21.23 -5.51
N VAL A 365 4.54 20.80 -5.18
CA VAL A 365 3.91 21.09 -3.87
C VAL A 365 4.69 20.41 -2.74
N ILE A 366 5.15 19.17 -2.93
CA ILE A 366 6.02 18.50 -1.95
C ILE A 366 7.28 19.32 -1.68
N GLN A 367 7.94 19.78 -2.75
CA GLN A 367 9.12 20.63 -2.60
C GLN A 367 8.78 21.96 -1.90
N PHE A 368 7.67 22.61 -2.27
CA PHE A 368 7.23 23.86 -1.63
C PHE A 368 7.06 23.70 -0.12
N TYR A 369 6.39 22.63 0.33
CA TYR A 369 6.19 22.37 1.76
C TYR A 369 7.48 22.00 2.47
N HIS A 370 8.41 21.31 1.79
CA HIS A 370 9.75 21.04 2.31
C HIS A 370 10.51 22.34 2.57
N ASP A 371 10.46 23.28 1.62
CA ASP A 371 11.17 24.56 1.71
C ASP A 371 10.56 25.51 2.76
N HIS A 372 9.31 25.29 3.16
CA HIS A 372 8.56 26.12 4.11
C HIS A 372 8.19 25.42 5.43
N GLN A 373 8.84 24.29 5.78
CA GLN A 373 8.53 23.49 6.99
C GLN A 373 8.53 24.29 8.31
N GLY A 374 9.24 25.42 8.38
CA GLY A 374 9.27 26.30 9.56
C GLY A 374 8.07 27.26 9.72
N HIS A 375 7.26 27.46 8.66
CA HIS A 375 6.18 28.45 8.65
C HIS A 375 4.77 27.83 8.66
N ILE A 376 4.64 26.56 8.29
CA ILE A 376 3.35 25.87 8.15
C ILE A 376 3.13 24.94 9.35
N LYS A 377 2.00 25.11 10.06
CA LYS A 377 1.63 24.21 11.18
C LYS A 377 1.42 22.78 10.68
N GLU A 378 1.82 21.77 11.46
CA GLU A 378 1.68 20.34 11.12
C GLU A 378 0.26 19.95 10.69
N SER A 379 -0.76 20.54 11.30
CA SER A 379 -2.19 20.33 10.97
C SER A 379 -2.62 20.75 9.55
N HIS A 380 -1.79 21.54 8.86
CA HIS A 380 -1.95 21.99 7.47
C HIS A 380 -0.75 21.57 6.60
N GLY A 381 0.08 20.65 7.09
CA GLY A 381 1.20 20.10 6.33
C GLY A 381 0.77 19.10 5.26
N MET A 382 1.73 18.38 4.68
CA MET A 382 1.52 17.48 3.54
C MET A 382 0.43 16.41 3.76
N LYS A 383 0.22 15.97 5.01
CA LYS A 383 -0.83 15.01 5.35
C LYS A 383 -2.24 15.57 5.09
N HIS A 384 -2.48 16.86 5.34
CA HIS A 384 -3.74 17.54 5.05
C HIS A 384 -3.97 17.60 3.53
N ILE A 385 -2.99 18.14 2.80
CA ILE A 385 -3.05 18.26 1.33
C ILE A 385 -3.32 16.92 0.66
N ARG A 386 -2.63 15.85 1.09
CA ARG A 386 -2.83 14.50 0.56
C ARG A 386 -4.27 14.03 0.76
N ARG A 387 -4.87 14.23 1.95
CA ARG A 387 -6.25 13.80 2.20
C ARG A 387 -7.27 14.62 1.41
N VAL A 388 -7.07 15.93 1.29
CA VAL A 388 -7.91 16.78 0.42
C VAL A 388 -7.83 16.34 -1.04
N TYR A 389 -6.63 16.04 -1.54
CA TYR A 389 -6.43 15.50 -2.88
C TYR A 389 -7.10 14.13 -3.10
N GLU A 390 -7.00 13.22 -2.13
CA GLU A 390 -7.66 11.91 -2.18
C GLU A 390 -9.20 12.04 -2.19
N HIS A 391 -9.75 12.96 -1.39
CA HIS A 391 -11.17 13.29 -1.41
C HIS A 391 -11.60 13.89 -2.75
N ALA A 392 -10.82 14.82 -3.31
CA ALA A 392 -11.10 15.41 -4.62
C ALA A 392 -11.05 14.35 -5.73
N THR A 393 -10.08 13.45 -5.70
CA THR A 393 -9.95 12.33 -6.64
C THR A 393 -11.18 11.44 -6.61
N LYS A 394 -11.59 10.98 -5.43
CA LYS A 394 -12.79 10.14 -5.28
C LYS A 394 -14.07 10.89 -5.69
N ALA A 395 -14.15 12.19 -5.42
CA ALA A 395 -15.28 13.03 -5.84
C ALA A 395 -15.35 13.19 -7.37
N VAL A 396 -14.21 13.37 -8.05
CA VAL A 396 -14.13 13.43 -9.52
C VAL A 396 -14.63 12.11 -10.14
N HIS A 397 -14.17 10.96 -9.63
CA HIS A 397 -14.61 9.65 -10.11
C HIS A 397 -16.11 9.39 -9.88
N ALA A 398 -16.65 9.88 -8.77
CA ALA A 398 -18.06 9.72 -8.42
C ALA A 398 -18.98 10.79 -9.03
N HIS A 399 -18.46 11.74 -9.81
CA HIS A 399 -19.24 12.84 -10.37
C HIS A 399 -20.12 12.35 -11.53
N VAL A 400 -21.39 12.74 -11.54
CA VAL A 400 -22.37 12.37 -12.57
C VAL A 400 -23.02 13.64 -13.15
N PRO A 401 -22.94 13.88 -14.48
CA PRO A 401 -22.22 13.08 -15.48
C PRO A 401 -20.69 13.15 -15.26
N PRO A 402 -19.91 12.20 -15.82
CA PRO A 402 -18.45 12.21 -15.71
C PRO A 402 -17.85 13.55 -16.17
N LEU A 403 -16.84 14.04 -15.44
CA LEU A 403 -16.11 15.25 -15.80
C LEU A 403 -15.18 15.00 -16.99
N SER A 404 -14.96 16.03 -17.81
CA SER A 404 -13.93 15.97 -18.85
C SER A 404 -12.53 15.90 -18.24
N SER A 405 -11.56 15.38 -18.98
CA SER A 405 -10.16 15.30 -18.51
C SER A 405 -9.61 16.66 -18.07
N GLN A 406 -10.00 17.75 -18.75
CA GLN A 406 -9.62 19.10 -18.37
C GLN A 406 -10.27 19.54 -17.05
N GLN A 407 -11.56 19.28 -16.85
CA GLN A 407 -12.27 19.61 -15.61
C GLN A 407 -11.70 18.83 -14.41
N SER A 408 -11.47 17.53 -14.59
CA SER A 408 -10.82 16.67 -13.61
C SER A 408 -9.44 17.20 -13.22
N MET A 409 -8.61 17.55 -14.22
CA MET A 409 -7.29 18.15 -13.98
C MET A 409 -7.37 19.43 -13.15
N LEU A 410 -8.26 20.37 -13.52
CA LEU A 410 -8.41 21.64 -12.79
C LEU A 410 -8.80 21.41 -11.32
N VAL A 411 -9.73 20.48 -11.05
CA VAL A 411 -10.15 20.12 -9.69
C VAL A 411 -9.00 19.56 -8.87
N LEU A 412 -8.25 18.62 -9.44
CA LEU A 412 -7.15 17.94 -8.77
C LEU A 412 -5.97 18.88 -8.49
N VAL A 413 -5.62 19.73 -9.44
CA VAL A 413 -4.58 20.75 -9.27
C VAL A 413 -4.99 21.78 -8.21
N ALA A 414 -6.24 22.26 -8.23
CA ALA A 414 -6.74 23.16 -7.21
C ALA A 414 -6.73 22.52 -5.81
N ALA A 415 -7.04 21.23 -5.69
CA ALA A 415 -6.96 20.51 -4.42
C ALA A 415 -5.53 20.40 -3.88
N LEU A 416 -4.51 20.28 -4.75
CA LEU A 416 -3.10 20.26 -4.33
C LEU A 416 -2.60 21.64 -3.89
N LEU A 417 -3.08 22.70 -4.54
CA LEU A 417 -2.59 24.07 -4.35
C LEU A 417 -3.43 24.90 -3.37
N HIS A 418 -4.50 24.37 -2.79
CA HIS A 418 -5.48 25.21 -2.09
C HIS A 418 -4.93 26.01 -0.89
N ASP A 419 -3.87 25.53 -0.24
CA ASP A 419 -3.31 26.12 0.98
C ASP A 419 -1.93 26.78 0.76
N VAL A 420 -1.32 26.70 -0.43
CA VAL A 420 0.05 27.24 -0.68
C VAL A 420 0.11 28.77 -0.59
N ASP A 421 -1.06 29.41 -0.60
CA ASP A 421 -1.27 30.85 -0.55
C ASP A 421 -2.23 31.22 0.60
N ASP A 422 -2.46 30.35 1.60
CA ASP A 422 -3.35 30.69 2.73
C ASP A 422 -2.74 31.86 3.55
N THR A 423 -3.54 32.92 3.73
CA THR A 423 -3.14 34.17 4.41
C THR A 423 -2.69 33.98 5.85
N LYS A 424 -3.04 32.85 6.49
CA LYS A 424 -2.56 32.48 7.82
C LYS A 424 -1.04 32.25 7.85
N TYR A 425 -0.48 31.76 6.75
CA TYR A 425 0.93 31.41 6.62
C TYR A 425 1.70 32.42 5.77
N PHE A 426 1.02 32.99 4.77
CA PHE A 426 1.60 33.93 3.80
C PHE A 426 0.79 35.25 3.77
N PRO A 427 0.88 36.09 4.83
CA PRO A 427 0.04 37.28 4.98
C PRO A 427 0.30 38.38 3.93
N SER A 428 1.46 38.37 3.27
CA SER A 428 1.90 39.36 2.29
C SER A 428 1.77 38.92 0.83
N HIS A 429 1.17 37.76 0.55
CA HIS A 429 1.01 37.29 -0.82
C HIS A 429 0.06 38.21 -1.61
N THR A 430 0.27 38.31 -2.92
CA THR A 430 -0.68 38.98 -3.82
C THR A 430 -1.03 38.06 -4.99
N ASN A 431 -2.33 37.91 -5.25
CA ASN A 431 -2.84 37.20 -6.44
C ASN A 431 -2.35 35.74 -6.61
N TYR A 432 -2.27 34.96 -5.53
CA TYR A 432 -1.90 33.54 -5.55
C TYR A 432 -0.52 33.27 -6.19
N GLU A 433 0.48 34.04 -5.78
CA GLU A 433 1.82 34.03 -6.37
C GLU A 433 2.49 32.66 -6.29
N HIS A 434 2.35 31.94 -5.17
CA HIS A 434 2.99 30.63 -5.00
C HIS A 434 2.32 29.57 -5.87
N ALA A 435 0.99 29.54 -5.91
CA ALA A 435 0.24 28.63 -6.78
C ALA A 435 0.59 28.88 -8.25
N ARG A 436 0.66 30.15 -8.67
CA ARG A 436 1.04 30.53 -10.05
C ARG A 436 2.49 30.15 -10.36
N GLN A 437 3.41 30.38 -9.44
CA GLN A 437 4.81 29.98 -9.59
C GLN A 437 4.94 28.46 -9.69
N ILE A 438 4.23 27.69 -8.89
CA ILE A 438 4.25 26.22 -8.97
C ILE A 438 3.73 25.76 -10.34
N MET A 439 2.59 26.30 -10.79
CA MET A 439 1.99 25.94 -12.08
C MET A 439 2.85 26.33 -13.29
N SER A 440 3.57 27.46 -13.26
CA SER A 440 4.41 27.90 -14.38
C SER A 440 5.57 26.96 -14.68
N HIS A 441 5.99 26.15 -13.69
CA HIS A 441 7.06 25.16 -13.83
C HIS A 441 6.54 23.77 -14.23
N VAL A 442 5.25 23.64 -14.54
CA VAL A 442 4.62 22.40 -14.97
C VAL A 442 4.22 22.50 -16.44
N GLU A 443 4.85 21.67 -17.28
CA GLU A 443 4.50 21.51 -18.69
C GLU A 443 3.03 21.07 -18.82
N GLY A 444 2.25 21.84 -19.58
CA GLY A 444 0.80 21.68 -19.71
C GLY A 444 -0.06 22.61 -18.84
N LEU A 445 0.55 23.46 -17.99
CA LEU A 445 -0.12 24.53 -17.21
C LEU A 445 0.47 25.92 -17.44
N GLN A 446 1.20 26.10 -18.54
CA GLN A 446 1.87 27.37 -18.84
C GLN A 446 0.91 28.44 -19.35
N GLU A 447 -0.29 28.05 -19.81
CA GLU A 447 -1.29 28.98 -20.31
C GLU A 447 -1.99 29.73 -19.16
N GLN A 448 -2.02 31.07 -19.27
CA GLN A 448 -2.61 31.94 -18.26
C GLN A 448 -4.09 31.62 -17.99
N GLN A 449 -4.85 31.26 -19.04
CA GLN A 449 -6.26 30.89 -18.90
C GLN A 449 -6.48 29.67 -18.00
N GLN A 450 -5.59 28.67 -18.06
CA GLN A 450 -5.68 27.47 -17.22
C GLN A 450 -5.30 27.78 -15.77
N GLN A 451 -4.24 28.58 -15.57
CA GLN A 451 -3.83 29.03 -14.24
C GLN A 451 -4.93 29.86 -13.56
N ASP A 452 -5.57 30.76 -14.31
CA ASP A 452 -6.69 31.57 -13.81
C ASP A 452 -7.89 30.69 -13.43
N ALA A 453 -8.17 29.62 -14.19
CA ALA A 453 -9.21 28.67 -13.83
C ALA A 453 -8.89 27.89 -12.55
N VAL A 454 -7.64 27.43 -12.36
CA VAL A 454 -7.21 26.79 -11.11
C VAL A 454 -7.35 27.76 -9.92
N VAL A 455 -6.88 28.99 -10.08
CA VAL A 455 -6.96 30.04 -9.06
C VAL A 455 -8.42 30.38 -8.72
N GLU A 456 -9.32 30.40 -9.71
CA GLU A 456 -10.76 30.54 -9.48
C GLU A 456 -11.28 29.42 -8.56
N LEU A 457 -10.92 28.16 -8.80
CA LEU A 457 -11.32 27.03 -7.94
C LEU A 457 -10.74 27.15 -6.53
N ILE A 458 -9.47 27.53 -6.39
CA ILE A 458 -8.82 27.75 -5.08
C ILE A 458 -9.55 28.86 -4.30
N SER A 459 -9.93 29.95 -4.97
CA SER A 459 -10.65 31.08 -4.35
C SER A 459 -11.98 30.67 -3.73
N TYR A 460 -12.55 29.53 -4.16
CA TYR A 460 -13.78 29.00 -3.60
C TYR A 460 -13.56 28.15 -2.36
N VAL A 461 -12.35 27.69 -2.03
CA VAL A 461 -12.13 26.71 -0.95
C VAL A 461 -12.43 27.30 0.43
N SER A 462 -11.93 28.50 0.71
CA SER A 462 -12.02 29.12 2.03
C SER A 462 -13.45 29.24 2.56
N CYS A 463 -13.74 28.55 3.66
CA CYS A 463 -15.05 28.58 4.31
C CYS A 463 -15.37 29.93 4.96
N SER A 464 -14.37 30.60 5.55
CA SER A 464 -14.56 31.91 6.21
C SER A 464 -14.93 33.00 5.20
N GLN A 465 -14.36 32.94 4.00
CA GLN A 465 -14.64 33.91 2.93
C GLN A 465 -15.94 33.59 2.19
N ASN A 466 -16.18 32.31 1.86
CA ASN A 466 -17.24 31.93 0.93
C ASN A 466 -18.52 31.40 1.59
N LYS A 467 -18.47 30.93 2.86
CA LYS A 467 -19.56 30.20 3.52
C LYS A 467 -20.10 29.08 2.58
N ASN A 468 -21.40 28.83 2.49
CA ASN A 468 -21.98 27.93 1.46
C ASN A 468 -22.54 28.68 0.26
N ARG A 469 -22.13 29.93 0.03
CA ARG A 469 -22.61 30.69 -1.12
C ARG A 469 -22.10 30.03 -2.40
N VAL A 470 -23.02 29.78 -3.32
CA VAL A 470 -22.67 29.33 -4.67
C VAL A 470 -22.35 30.56 -5.49
N PRO A 471 -21.14 30.67 -6.07
CA PRO A 471 -20.82 31.78 -6.95
C PRO A 471 -21.85 31.91 -8.09
N PRO A 472 -22.33 33.11 -8.44
CA PRO A 472 -23.35 33.28 -9.49
C PRO A 472 -22.95 32.64 -10.82
N ALA A 473 -21.67 32.72 -11.19
CA ALA A 473 -21.14 32.09 -12.39
C ALA A 473 -21.17 30.55 -12.34
N VAL A 474 -21.00 29.95 -11.16
CA VAL A 474 -21.13 28.49 -10.96
C VAL A 474 -22.59 28.07 -11.12
N ALA A 475 -23.52 28.81 -10.51
CA ALA A 475 -24.95 28.52 -10.60
C ALA A 475 -25.48 28.70 -12.03
N ALA A 476 -25.14 29.81 -12.70
CA ALA A 476 -25.60 30.12 -14.05
C ALA A 476 -25.13 29.12 -15.11
N ASN A 477 -23.90 28.59 -14.97
CA ASN A 477 -23.32 27.64 -15.92
C ASN A 477 -23.48 26.17 -15.48
N ASN A 478 -24.23 25.90 -14.41
CA ASN A 478 -24.37 24.57 -13.81
C ASN A 478 -23.02 23.89 -13.49
N ALA A 479 -21.98 24.67 -13.17
CA ALA A 479 -20.59 24.22 -13.05
C ALA A 479 -20.22 23.82 -11.61
N TYR A 480 -21.11 23.09 -10.92
CA TYR A 480 -20.98 22.75 -9.49
C TYR A 480 -19.73 21.92 -9.17
N TRP A 481 -19.17 21.22 -10.15
CA TRP A 481 -17.89 20.51 -10.06
C TRP A 481 -16.73 21.42 -9.62
N LYS A 482 -16.79 22.73 -9.91
CA LYS A 482 -15.81 23.72 -9.43
C LYS A 482 -15.76 23.83 -7.91
N LEU A 483 -16.78 23.36 -7.19
CA LEU A 483 -16.84 23.36 -5.73
C LEU A 483 -16.30 22.06 -5.11
N ILE A 484 -15.85 21.08 -5.90
CA ILE A 484 -15.29 19.83 -5.36
C ILE A 484 -14.11 20.10 -4.41
N PRO A 485 -13.09 20.93 -4.73
CA PRO A 485 -11.97 21.18 -3.82
C PRO A 485 -12.43 21.77 -2.48
N ARG A 486 -13.40 22.70 -2.51
CA ARG A 486 -14.03 23.29 -1.32
C ARG A 486 -14.60 22.21 -0.39
N TYR A 487 -15.36 21.27 -0.95
CA TYR A 487 -15.99 20.25 -0.13
C TYR A 487 -15.02 19.15 0.29
N ALA A 488 -14.01 18.85 -0.54
CA ALA A 488 -12.93 17.94 -0.17
C ALA A 488 -12.13 18.46 1.04
N ASP A 489 -11.79 19.76 1.07
CA ASP A 489 -11.14 20.40 2.22
C ASP A 489 -12.01 20.33 3.48
N ARG A 490 -13.30 20.61 3.35
CA ARG A 490 -14.21 20.61 4.49
C ARG A 490 -14.40 19.24 5.13
N LEU A 491 -14.27 18.14 4.39
CA LEU A 491 -14.38 16.80 4.97
C LEU A 491 -13.37 16.56 6.11
N GLU A 492 -12.19 17.19 6.03
CA GLU A 492 -11.18 17.14 7.09
C GLU A 492 -11.59 17.91 8.35
N ALA A 493 -12.47 18.91 8.23
CA ALA A 493 -12.91 19.74 9.34
C ALA A 493 -13.93 19.08 10.27
N VAL A 494 -14.62 18.03 9.81
CA VAL A 494 -15.65 17.30 10.59
C VAL A 494 -15.24 15.88 11.01
N GLY A 495 -14.17 15.34 10.43
CA GLY A 495 -13.59 14.06 10.87
C GLY A 495 -12.84 14.17 12.20
N ARG A 496 -12.37 13.03 12.72
CA ARG A 496 -11.60 12.90 13.98
C ARG A 496 -10.56 14.01 14.17
N ILE A 497 -9.71 14.20 13.15
CA ILE A 497 -8.63 15.20 13.16
C ILE A 497 -9.20 16.62 13.25
N GLY A 498 -10.27 16.92 12.53
CA GLY A 498 -10.95 18.21 12.58
C GLY A 498 -11.57 18.52 13.95
N VAL A 499 -12.11 17.50 14.63
CA VAL A 499 -12.61 17.62 16.00
C VAL A 499 -11.47 18.01 16.95
N VAL A 500 -10.38 17.24 16.93
CA VAL A 500 -9.19 17.48 17.77
C VAL A 500 -8.61 18.87 17.54
N ARG A 501 -8.43 19.27 16.28
CA ARG A 501 -7.87 20.58 15.91
C ARG A 501 -8.72 21.74 16.43
N CYS A 502 -10.04 21.60 16.34
CA CYS A 502 -10.96 22.61 16.83
C CYS A 502 -10.84 22.81 18.35
N TYR A 503 -10.75 21.70 19.08
CA TYR A 503 -10.55 21.72 20.53
C TYR A 503 -9.21 22.37 20.89
N GLN A 504 -8.11 21.94 20.25
CA GLN A 504 -6.79 22.54 20.47
C GLN A 504 -6.78 24.05 20.22
N TYR A 505 -7.40 24.52 19.13
CA TYR A 505 -7.50 25.94 18.81
C TYR A 505 -8.24 26.74 19.91
N ASN A 506 -9.36 26.23 20.39
CA ASN A 506 -10.13 26.89 21.45
C ASN A 506 -9.34 26.95 22.77
N CYS A 507 -8.62 25.87 23.11
CA CYS A 507 -7.70 25.86 24.25
C CYS A 507 -6.57 26.90 24.10
N GLU A 508 -5.92 26.97 22.92
CA GLU A 508 -4.85 27.94 22.63
C GLU A 508 -5.34 29.39 22.72
N LYS A 509 -6.58 29.65 22.31
CA LYS A 509 -7.19 30.99 22.33
C LYS A 509 -7.84 31.34 23.67
N GLY A 510 -7.89 30.42 24.63
CA GLY A 510 -8.59 30.61 25.89
C GLY A 510 -10.10 30.81 25.71
N GLN A 511 -10.68 30.26 24.64
CA GLN A 511 -12.12 30.33 24.38
C GLN A 511 -12.87 29.34 25.28
N LEU A 512 -14.12 29.67 25.61
CA LEU A 512 -14.99 28.79 26.40
C LEU A 512 -15.26 27.50 25.63
N LEU A 513 -15.06 26.35 26.29
CA LEU A 513 -15.40 25.05 25.71
C LEU A 513 -16.92 24.85 25.64
N SER A 514 -17.64 25.39 26.64
CA SER A 514 -19.10 25.48 26.70
C SER A 514 -19.51 26.65 27.60
N SER A 515 -20.78 27.07 27.52
CA SER A 515 -21.41 28.10 28.33
C SER A 515 -22.72 27.60 28.94
N GLU A 516 -23.34 28.38 29.85
CA GLU A 516 -24.66 28.05 30.41
C GLU A 516 -25.77 28.01 29.35
N ASN A 517 -25.57 28.67 28.21
CA ASN A 517 -26.52 28.72 27.10
C ASN A 517 -26.27 27.63 26.05
N THR A 518 -25.21 26.82 26.20
CA THR A 518 -24.88 25.77 25.25
C THR A 518 -25.93 24.65 25.31
N PRO A 519 -26.56 24.28 24.19
CA PRO A 519 -27.57 23.22 24.19
C PRO A 519 -27.01 21.84 24.56
N CYS A 520 -27.78 21.07 25.34
CA CYS A 520 -27.44 19.71 25.80
C CYS A 520 -28.35 18.64 25.18
N PRO A 521 -28.11 18.22 23.92
CA PRO A 521 -28.91 17.21 23.23
C PRO A 521 -28.73 15.82 23.85
N GLN A 522 -29.82 15.06 24.00
CA GLN A 522 -29.78 13.73 24.61
C GLN A 522 -29.72 12.60 23.56
N THR A 523 -30.23 12.87 22.36
CA THR A 523 -30.26 11.93 21.25
C THR A 523 -29.58 12.50 20.01
N GLU A 524 -29.16 11.64 19.08
CA GLU A 524 -28.64 12.08 17.79
C GLU A 524 -29.67 12.94 17.03
N GLU A 525 -30.96 12.61 17.15
CA GLU A 525 -32.05 13.42 16.58
C GLU A 525 -32.05 14.84 17.15
N ASP A 526 -31.79 15.02 18.45
CA ASP A 526 -31.71 16.33 19.08
C ASP A 526 -30.50 17.13 18.58
N VAL A 527 -29.34 16.49 18.39
CA VAL A 527 -28.15 17.12 17.79
C VAL A 527 -28.50 17.69 16.41
N TRP A 528 -29.19 16.90 15.58
CA TRP A 528 -29.61 17.33 14.25
C TRP A 528 -30.75 18.35 14.26
N LYS A 529 -31.61 18.38 15.29
CA LYS A 529 -32.63 19.43 15.48
C LYS A 529 -32.03 20.78 15.85
N LEU A 530 -30.86 20.80 16.51
CA LEU A 530 -30.13 22.04 16.80
C LEU A 530 -29.45 22.61 15.54
N ALA A 531 -29.07 21.72 14.61
CA ALA A 531 -28.53 22.04 13.31
C ALA A 531 -29.63 22.45 12.30
N THR A 532 -30.30 23.58 12.53
CA THR A 532 -31.34 24.12 11.61
C THR A 532 -30.82 25.11 10.53
N PRO A 533 -31.47 25.21 9.35
CA PRO A 533 -31.15 26.23 8.34
C PRO A 533 -31.22 27.68 8.86
N ARG A 534 -32.06 27.96 9.86
CA ARG A 534 -32.17 29.28 10.48
C ARG A 534 -30.94 29.63 11.32
N ARG A 535 -30.37 28.65 12.04
CA ARG A 535 -29.11 28.81 12.79
C ARG A 535 -27.94 29.08 11.84
N PHE A 536 -27.92 28.39 10.70
CA PHE A 536 -26.98 28.61 9.61
C PHE A 536 -27.02 30.05 9.07
N GLU A 537 -28.21 30.59 8.81
CA GLU A 537 -28.37 31.96 8.29
C GLU A 537 -27.91 33.03 9.28
N ALA A 538 -28.03 32.75 10.58
CA ALA A 538 -27.58 33.64 11.66
C ALA A 538 -26.06 33.56 11.93
N TYR A 539 -25.36 32.53 11.44
CA TYR A 539 -23.93 32.33 11.70
C TYR A 539 -23.06 33.39 11.01
N ASN A 540 -22.44 34.25 11.81
CA ASN A 540 -21.61 35.35 11.35
C ASN A 540 -20.13 34.97 11.20
N GLY A 541 -19.69 33.82 11.71
CA GLY A 541 -18.30 33.39 11.71
C GLY A 541 -17.75 33.12 13.11
N ASP A 542 -18.48 33.55 14.14
CA ASP A 542 -18.17 33.33 15.55
C ASP A 542 -19.27 32.48 16.21
N SER A 543 -18.85 31.66 17.17
CA SER A 543 -19.73 30.88 18.05
C SER A 543 -19.42 31.27 19.48
N ASP A 544 -20.43 31.25 20.36
CA ASP A 544 -20.29 31.66 21.77
C ASP A 544 -19.31 30.76 22.55
N ASP A 545 -19.18 29.50 22.13
CA ASP A 545 -18.32 28.48 22.73
C ASP A 545 -17.96 27.38 21.72
N MET A 546 -17.03 26.49 22.07
CA MET A 546 -16.55 25.41 21.20
C MET A 546 -17.65 24.40 20.82
N ILE A 547 -18.50 23.97 21.76
CA ILE A 547 -19.59 23.02 21.47
C ILE A 547 -20.62 23.67 20.52
N SER A 548 -20.93 24.95 20.73
CA SER A 548 -21.73 25.74 19.79
C SER A 548 -21.10 25.76 18.39
N HIS A 549 -19.77 25.89 18.30
CA HIS A 549 -19.03 25.80 17.06
C HIS A 549 -19.09 24.41 16.40
N TYR A 550 -19.17 23.33 17.19
CA TYR A 550 -19.39 21.98 16.67
C TYR A 550 -20.78 21.79 16.07
N TYR A 551 -21.83 22.34 16.69
CA TYR A 551 -23.16 22.38 16.07
C TYR A 551 -23.15 23.16 14.75
N ASP A 552 -22.43 24.29 14.71
CA ASP A 552 -22.29 25.10 13.50
C ASP A 552 -21.48 24.38 12.40
N LYS A 553 -20.49 23.55 12.75
CA LYS A 553 -19.79 22.70 11.76
C LYS A 553 -20.67 21.59 11.21
N LEU A 554 -21.49 20.93 12.05
CA LEU A 554 -22.43 19.91 11.59
C LEU A 554 -23.40 20.45 10.54
N LEU A 555 -23.83 21.70 10.69
CA LEU A 555 -24.67 22.42 9.75
C LEU A 555 -24.05 22.62 8.36
N HIS A 556 -22.86 23.19 8.30
CA HIS A 556 -22.29 23.69 7.04
C HIS A 556 -21.46 22.64 6.31
N VAL A 557 -21.01 21.59 7.01
CA VAL A 557 -20.02 20.63 6.51
C VAL A 557 -20.53 19.18 6.52
N ALA A 558 -21.30 18.76 7.53
CA ALA A 558 -21.77 17.36 7.62
C ALA A 558 -23.05 17.09 6.80
N ARG A 559 -23.90 18.12 6.61
CA ARG A 559 -25.07 18.07 5.71
C ARG A 559 -25.13 19.29 4.79
N PRO A 560 -24.14 19.46 3.90
CA PRO A 560 -24.20 20.54 2.94
C PRO A 560 -25.44 20.36 2.03
N PRO A 561 -26.09 21.44 1.57
CA PRO A 561 -27.32 21.33 0.80
C PRO A 561 -27.13 20.43 -0.43
N PRO A 562 -27.93 19.36 -0.63
CA PRO A 562 -27.72 18.40 -1.73
C PRO A 562 -27.76 19.07 -3.12
N ASN A 563 -28.58 20.11 -3.26
CA ASN A 563 -28.68 20.93 -4.47
C ASN A 563 -27.40 21.74 -4.78
N VAL A 564 -26.46 21.82 -3.84
CA VAL A 564 -25.18 22.53 -3.95
C VAL A 564 -23.99 21.57 -4.10
N VAL A 565 -23.93 20.47 -3.34
CA VAL A 565 -22.78 19.54 -3.43
C VAL A 565 -22.83 18.68 -4.68
N ARG A 566 -24.02 18.17 -5.03
CA ARG A 566 -24.29 17.40 -6.25
C ARG A 566 -23.23 16.32 -6.52
N ASN A 567 -22.78 15.65 -5.46
CA ASN A 567 -21.72 14.65 -5.53
C ASN A 567 -21.93 13.60 -4.44
N SER A 568 -22.32 12.40 -4.87
CA SER A 568 -22.74 11.33 -3.97
C SER A 568 -21.63 10.86 -3.02
N TYR A 569 -20.36 10.92 -3.45
CA TYR A 569 -19.22 10.60 -2.60
C TYR A 569 -19.07 11.62 -1.48
N LEU A 570 -19.03 12.92 -1.82
CA LEU A 570 -18.86 13.99 -0.84
C LEU A 570 -20.01 14.00 0.18
N GLU A 571 -21.25 13.80 -0.28
CA GLU A 571 -22.43 13.74 0.60
C GLU A 571 -22.37 12.55 1.57
N LYS A 572 -22.10 11.34 1.07
CA LYS A 572 -21.97 10.14 1.91
C LYS A 572 -20.79 10.26 2.88
N ARG A 573 -19.66 10.79 2.42
CA ARG A 573 -18.46 10.92 3.23
C ARG A 573 -18.61 11.98 4.31
N ALA A 574 -19.28 13.10 4.02
CA ALA A 574 -19.57 14.14 5.00
C ALA A 574 -20.39 13.59 6.18
N LEU A 575 -21.44 12.83 5.87
CA LEU A 575 -22.27 12.19 6.88
C LEU A 575 -21.51 11.11 7.67
N ALA A 576 -20.67 10.31 7.00
CA ALA A 576 -19.87 9.29 7.67
C ALA A 576 -18.80 9.89 8.59
N SER A 577 -18.16 10.98 8.15
CA SER A 577 -17.09 11.65 8.91
C SER A 577 -17.61 12.39 10.14
N SER A 578 -18.88 12.81 10.16
CA SER A 578 -19.44 13.60 11.27
C SER A 578 -19.81 12.79 12.52
N LYS A 579 -19.75 11.45 12.46
CA LYS A 579 -20.13 10.58 13.59
C LYS A 579 -19.42 10.94 14.89
N GLU A 580 -18.13 11.24 14.79
CA GLU A 580 -17.30 11.55 15.95
C GLU A 580 -17.63 12.92 16.54
N LEU A 581 -17.91 13.89 15.67
CA LEU A 581 -18.37 15.21 16.07
C LEU A 581 -19.75 15.15 16.74
N VAL A 582 -20.65 14.30 16.23
CA VAL A 582 -21.95 14.00 16.86
C VAL A 582 -21.76 13.34 18.23
N GLU A 583 -20.86 12.36 18.35
CA GLU A 583 -20.58 11.69 19.62
C GLU A 583 -20.02 12.64 20.68
N VAL A 584 -19.16 13.59 20.30
CA VAL A 584 -18.70 14.66 21.22
C VAL A 584 -19.88 15.49 21.73
N CYS A 585 -20.79 15.88 20.84
CA CYS A 585 -21.99 16.64 21.23
C CYS A 585 -22.92 15.83 22.16
N LEU A 586 -23.07 14.54 21.92
CA LEU A 586 -23.89 13.65 22.76
C LEU A 586 -23.28 13.43 24.14
N ARG A 587 -21.96 13.24 24.21
CA ARG A 587 -21.23 13.12 25.48
C ARG A 587 -21.36 14.38 26.32
N TYR A 588 -21.23 15.55 25.68
CA TYR A 588 -21.49 16.83 26.32
C TYR A 588 -22.95 16.89 26.81
N GLY A 589 -23.93 16.58 25.97
CA GLY A 589 -25.34 16.65 26.34
C GLY A 589 -25.73 15.78 27.54
N ARG A 590 -25.10 14.60 27.70
CA ARG A 590 -25.35 13.70 28.83
C ARG A 590 -24.81 14.23 30.18
N THR A 591 -23.77 15.04 30.15
CA THR A 591 -22.99 15.39 31.35
C THR A 591 -22.97 16.90 31.66
N GLY A 592 -23.27 17.74 30.67
CA GLY A 592 -23.06 19.19 30.74
C GLY A 592 -21.59 19.61 30.74
N VAL A 593 -20.66 18.66 30.57
CA VAL A 593 -19.21 18.87 30.64
C VAL A 593 -18.55 18.32 29.38
N VAL A 594 -17.58 19.05 28.83
CA VAL A 594 -16.85 18.61 27.65
C VAL A 594 -15.93 17.44 28.01
N ASP A 595 -16.10 16.30 27.32
CA ASP A 595 -15.27 15.10 27.50
C ASP A 595 -13.91 15.28 26.79
N GLU A 596 -13.03 16.04 27.42
CA GLU A 596 -11.70 16.36 26.87
C GLU A 596 -10.83 15.10 26.68
N ALA A 597 -11.00 14.08 27.54
CA ALA A 597 -10.28 12.82 27.44
C ALA A 597 -10.68 12.07 26.16
N TYR A 598 -11.99 11.99 25.87
CA TYR A 598 -12.48 11.43 24.62
C TYR A 598 -11.95 12.20 23.41
N ILE A 599 -12.06 13.54 23.41
CA ILE A 599 -11.58 14.35 22.29
C ILE A 599 -10.08 14.12 22.04
N ARG A 600 -9.25 14.08 23.09
CA ARG A 600 -7.82 13.79 22.97
C ARG A 600 -7.53 12.37 22.49
N SER A 601 -8.36 11.39 22.84
CA SER A 601 -8.21 10.02 22.35
C SER A 601 -8.37 9.90 20.83
N LEU A 602 -9.13 10.80 20.20
CA LEU A 602 -9.32 10.83 18.74
C LEU A 602 -8.05 11.25 17.96
N ALA A 603 -7.00 11.71 18.65
CA ALA A 603 -5.71 12.05 18.06
C ALA A 603 -4.80 10.84 17.84
N TYR A 604 -5.11 9.71 18.48
CA TYR A 604 -4.39 8.43 18.43
C TYR A 604 -5.21 7.39 17.66
#